data_AF-A0A7W8UBF6-F1
#
_entry.id   AF-A0A7W8UBF6-F1
#
_cell.length_a   1.000
_cell.length_b   1.000
_cell.length_c   1.000
_cell.angle_alpha   90.00
_cell.angle_beta   90.00
_cell.angle_gamma   90.00
#
_symmetry.space_group_name_H-M   'P 1'
#
loop_
_entity.id
_entity.type
_entity.pdbx_description
1 polymer ?
#
loop_
_entity_poly.entity_id
_entity_poly.type
_entity_poly.pdbx_seq_one_letter_code
_entity_poly.pdbx_strand_id
1 'polypeptide(L)'
;MHNLTNYLLNEAEREAVVQMRHAMHREPELSNSEWSTQKRIGETLENFGVRGAKTFHKTGLYIDIEGSAPGPKRSIALRGDIDALPIQEQREDLPY
;
A
#
# COMPACT_ATOMS: atom_id res chain seq x y z
N MET A 1 -20.61 22.87 9.61
CA MET A 1 -19.40 22.42 8.88
C MET A 1 -18.95 21.12 9.52
N HIS A 2 -19.26 19.97 8.91
CA HIS A 2 -18.76 18.67 9.38
C HIS A 2 -17.25 18.64 9.12
N ASN A 3 -16.45 18.49 10.18
CA ASN A 3 -15.01 18.24 10.08
C ASN A 3 -14.83 16.90 9.37
N LEU A 4 -14.46 16.93 8.09
CA LEU A 4 -14.31 15.75 7.21
C LEU A 4 -12.94 15.08 7.35
N THR A 5 -12.18 15.39 8.39
CA THR A 5 -10.76 15.07 8.47
C THR A 5 -10.47 14.20 9.68
N ASN A 6 -10.00 12.97 9.41
CA ASN A 6 -9.25 12.06 10.30
C ASN A 6 -10.01 11.03 11.16
N TYR A 7 -11.08 10.40 10.64
CA TYR A 7 -11.66 9.18 11.26
C TYR A 7 -11.91 8.03 10.28
N LEU A 8 -11.28 8.02 9.10
CA LEU A 8 -11.47 6.95 8.12
C LEU A 8 -10.83 5.63 8.55
N LEU A 9 -9.78 5.70 9.37
CA LEU A 9 -9.06 4.55 9.90
C LEU A 9 -9.23 4.50 11.41
N ASN A 10 -9.49 3.32 11.96
CA ASN A 10 -9.38 3.06 13.38
C ASN A 10 -7.89 3.03 13.82
N GLU A 11 -7.65 2.87 15.12
CA GLU A 11 -6.29 2.88 15.68
C GLU A 11 -5.39 1.82 15.03
N ALA A 12 -5.86 0.57 14.97
CA ALA A 12 -5.08 -0.55 14.42
C ALA A 12 -4.81 -0.38 12.92
N GLU A 13 -5.78 0.15 12.16
CA GLU A 13 -5.60 0.47 10.74
C GLU A 13 -4.56 1.58 10.54
N ARG A 14 -4.61 2.63 11.37
CA ARG A 14 -3.63 3.72 11.31
C ARG A 14 -2.22 3.22 11.65
N GLU A 15 -2.09 2.42 12.69
CA GLU A 15 -0.82 1.79 13.07
C GLU A 15 -0.29 0.91 11.94
N ALA A 16 -1.12 0.10 11.31
CA ALA A 16 -0.72 -0.75 10.19
C ALA A 16 -0.18 0.07 9.00
N VAL A 17 -0.84 1.16 8.63
CA VAL A 17 -0.37 2.05 7.55
C VAL A 17 0.97 2.70 7.92
N VAL A 18 1.13 3.18 9.15
CA VAL A 18 2.39 3.79 9.61
C VAL A 18 3.52 2.77 9.61
N GLN A 19 3.27 1.56 10.12
CA GLN A 19 4.27 0.48 10.14
C GLN A 19 4.67 0.05 8.73
N MET A 20 3.69 -0.07 7.82
CA MET A 20 3.95 -0.37 6.42
C MET A 20 4.82 0.70 5.76
N ARG A 21 4.49 1.98 5.97
CA ARG A 21 5.29 3.11 5.46
C ARG A 21 6.72 3.09 5.98
N HIS A 22 6.91 2.85 7.29
CA HIS A 22 8.26 2.76 7.87
C HIS A 22 9.03 1.54 7.35
N ALA A 23 8.38 0.39 7.17
CA ALA A 23 9.02 -0.79 6.65
C ALA A 23 9.49 -0.61 5.20
N MET A 24 8.66 0.02 4.35
CA MET A 24 9.02 0.33 2.96
C MET A 24 10.12 1.40 2.87
N HIS A 25 10.16 2.35 3.81
CA HIS A 25 11.22 3.37 3.87
C HIS A 25 12.57 2.76 4.28
N ARG A 26 12.59 1.81 5.23
CA ARG A 26 13.81 1.11 5.69
C ARG A 26 14.43 0.20 4.66
N GLU A 27 13.57 -0.45 3.86
CA GLU A 27 13.97 -1.45 2.87
C GLU A 27 13.57 -0.97 1.47
N PRO A 28 14.11 0.17 0.99
CA PRO A 28 13.72 0.73 -0.29
C PRO A 28 14.26 -0.16 -1.42
N GLU A 29 13.39 -0.48 -2.39
CA GLU A 29 13.77 -1.27 -3.57
C GLU A 29 13.70 -0.40 -4.83
N LEU A 30 14.68 -0.57 -5.72
CA LEU A 30 14.75 0.17 -6.98
C LEU A 30 13.70 -0.32 -7.98
N SER A 31 13.44 0.51 -8.99
CA SER A 31 12.51 0.21 -10.07
C SER A 31 12.77 -1.18 -10.70
N ASN A 32 11.71 -1.99 -10.82
CA ASN A 32 11.71 -3.38 -11.30
C ASN A 32 12.40 -4.41 -10.39
N SER A 33 12.71 -4.05 -9.13
CA SER A 33 13.32 -4.94 -8.14
C SER A 33 12.55 -4.98 -6.81
N GLU A 34 11.28 -4.59 -6.81
CA GLU A 34 10.42 -4.37 -5.65
C GLU A 34 9.82 -5.68 -5.09
N TRP A 35 10.62 -6.75 -4.99
CA TRP A 35 10.15 -8.09 -4.61
C TRP A 35 9.63 -8.15 -3.17
N SER A 36 10.36 -7.54 -2.24
CA SER A 36 10.03 -7.52 -0.81
C SER A 36 8.84 -6.60 -0.56
N THR A 37 8.81 -5.47 -1.26
CA THR A 37 7.73 -4.48 -1.24
C THR A 37 6.43 -5.08 -1.78
N GLN A 38 6.48 -5.75 -2.93
CA GLN A 38 5.35 -6.46 -3.51
C GLN A 38 4.77 -7.49 -2.53
N LYS A 39 5.64 -8.32 -1.96
CA LYS A 39 5.26 -9.34 -0.97
C LYS A 39 4.58 -8.69 0.24
N ARG A 40 5.17 -7.64 0.79
CA ARG A 40 4.65 -6.90 1.96
C ARG A 40 3.27 -6.31 1.69
N ILE A 41 3.04 -5.73 0.51
CA ILE A 41 1.71 -5.24 0.11
C ILE A 41 0.71 -6.39 0.02
N GLY A 42 1.08 -7.51 -0.62
CA GLY A 42 0.23 -8.69 -0.72
C GLY A 42 -0.18 -9.25 0.64
N GLU A 43 0.78 -9.47 1.53
CA GLU A 43 0.53 -9.95 2.90
C GLU A 43 -0.36 -8.99 3.70
N THR A 44 -0.15 -7.68 3.54
CA THR A 44 -0.98 -6.67 4.19
C THR A 44 -2.43 -6.77 3.71
N LEU A 45 -2.65 -6.84 2.39
CA LEU A 45 -4.00 -7.00 1.82
C LEU A 45 -4.69 -8.26 2.34
N GLU A 46 -3.98 -9.39 2.40
CA GLU A 46 -4.51 -10.65 2.92
C GLU A 46 -4.90 -10.56 4.41
N ASN A 47 -4.09 -9.88 5.23
CA ASN A 47 -4.38 -9.65 6.65
C ASN A 47 -5.63 -8.80 6.87
N PHE A 48 -5.93 -7.87 5.95
CA PHE A 48 -7.18 -7.10 5.94
C PHE A 48 -8.35 -7.83 5.26
N GLY A 49 -8.17 -9.11 4.89
CA GLY A 49 -9.21 -9.93 4.27
C GLY A 49 -9.41 -9.66 2.77
N VAL A 50 -8.57 -8.82 2.16
CA VAL A 50 -8.62 -8.51 0.73
C VAL A 50 -7.75 -9.53 -0.02
N ARG A 51 -8.40 -10.58 -0.53
CA ARG A 51 -7.73 -11.73 -1.14
C ARG A 51 -7.75 -11.66 -2.67
N GLY A 52 -6.76 -12.29 -3.30
CA GLY A 52 -6.72 -12.44 -4.76
C GLY A 52 -5.93 -11.35 -5.48
N ALA A 53 -4.98 -10.71 -4.79
CA ALA A 53 -4.02 -9.83 -5.43
C ALA A 53 -3.21 -10.64 -6.46
N LYS A 54 -2.99 -10.04 -7.64
CA LYS A 54 -2.28 -10.67 -8.75
C LYS A 54 -1.02 -9.90 -9.06
N THR A 55 0.04 -10.62 -9.37
CA THR A 55 1.28 -10.04 -9.87
C THR A 55 1.05 -9.30 -11.19
N PHE A 56 1.62 -8.11 -11.29
CA PHE A 56 1.63 -7.27 -12.48
C PHE A 56 3.07 -6.99 -12.90
N HIS A 57 3.42 -7.27 -14.15
CA HIS A 57 4.74 -6.98 -14.73
C HIS A 57 5.95 -7.41 -13.86
N LYS A 58 5.83 -8.53 -13.13
CA LYS A 58 6.82 -9.13 -12.19
C LYS A 58 6.72 -8.62 -10.75
N THR A 59 7.01 -7.35 -10.49
CA THR A 59 7.13 -6.80 -9.13
C THR A 59 5.96 -5.88 -8.73
N GLY A 60 5.12 -5.48 -9.68
CA GLY A 60 3.87 -4.80 -9.37
C GLY A 60 2.78 -5.78 -8.90
N LEU A 61 1.67 -5.23 -8.39
CA LEU A 61 0.47 -5.99 -8.11
C LEU A 61 -0.80 -5.19 -8.43
N TYR A 62 -1.90 -5.90 -8.66
CA TYR A 62 -3.23 -5.30 -8.75
C TYR A 62 -4.26 -6.22 -8.09
N ILE A 63 -5.38 -5.63 -7.68
CA ILE A 63 -6.51 -6.35 -7.11
C ILE A 63 -7.82 -5.66 -7.51
N ASP A 64 -8.82 -6.46 -7.85
CA ASP A 64 -10.17 -5.99 -8.12
C ASP A 64 -11.02 -6.23 -6.86
N ILE A 65 -11.69 -5.18 -6.36
CA ILE A 65 -12.61 -5.27 -5.23
C ILE A 65 -14.03 -5.04 -5.76
N GLU A 66 -14.81 -6.11 -5.80
CA GLU A 66 -16.20 -6.08 -6.25
C GLU A 66 -17.12 -5.56 -5.14
N GLY A 67 -17.73 -4.40 -5.37
CA GLY A 67 -18.72 -3.84 -4.44
C GLY A 67 -20.05 -4.61 -4.48
N SER A 68 -20.78 -4.60 -3.36
CA SER A 68 -22.09 -5.27 -3.23
C SER A 68 -23.29 -4.34 -3.45
N ALA A 69 -23.05 -3.08 -3.79
CA ALA A 69 -24.13 -2.09 -3.92
C ALA A 69 -25.01 -2.36 -5.16
N PRO A 70 -26.34 -2.22 -5.06
CA PRO A 70 -27.22 -2.36 -6.21
C PRO A 70 -27.06 -1.20 -7.20
N GLY A 71 -27.31 -1.44 -8.48
CA GLY A 71 -27.32 -0.42 -9.54
C GLY A 71 -26.29 -0.64 -10.64
N PRO A 72 -26.05 0.38 -11.50
CA PRO A 72 -25.07 0.29 -12.57
C PRO A 72 -23.67 0.05 -12.03
N LYS A 73 -23.00 -1.01 -12.53
CA LYS A 73 -21.61 -1.31 -12.18
C LYS A 73 -20.69 -0.21 -12.72
N ARG A 74 -20.08 0.56 -11.82
CA ARG A 74 -19.03 1.53 -12.14
C ARG A 74 -17.75 1.13 -11.44
N SER A 75 -16.63 1.30 -12.12
CA SER A 75 -15.31 0.99 -11.60
C SER A 75 -14.45 2.24 -11.55
N ILE A 76 -13.60 2.33 -10.54
CA ILE A 76 -12.53 3.33 -10.43
C ILE A 76 -11.22 2.58 -10.19
N ALA A 77 -10.10 3.19 -10.57
CA ALA A 77 -8.77 2.66 -10.30
C ALA A 77 -8.05 3.57 -9.31
N LEU A 78 -7.46 2.96 -8.28
CA LEU A 78 -6.50 3.59 -7.39
C LEU A 78 -5.11 3.06 -7.76
N ARG A 79 -4.16 3.96 -7.98
CA ARG A 79 -2.81 3.63 -8.43
C ARG A 79 -1.78 4.32 -7.55
N GLY A 80 -0.77 3.57 -7.12
CA GLY A 80 0.38 4.07 -6.37
C GLY A 80 1.68 3.50 -6.95
N ASP A 81 2.74 4.30 -6.89
CA ASP A 81 4.11 3.86 -7.16
C ASP A 81 4.70 3.21 -5.91
N ILE A 82 5.58 2.23 -6.10
CA ILE A 82 6.17 1.44 -5.01
C ILE A 82 7.70 1.46 -5.03
N ASP A 83 8.31 1.98 -6.09
CA ASP A 83 9.75 2.01 -6.25
C ASP A 83 10.41 3.20 -5.57
N ALA A 84 11.64 2.98 -5.14
CA ALA A 84 12.50 3.98 -4.55
C ALA A 84 13.52 4.52 -5.56
N LEU A 85 14.23 5.58 -5.14
CA LEU A 85 15.30 6.20 -5.90
C LEU A 85 16.68 5.76 -5.36
N PRO A 86 17.71 5.68 -6.22
CA PRO A 86 19.08 5.37 -5.81
C PRO A 86 19.76 6.60 -5.20
N ILE A 87 19.24 7.09 -4.08
CA ILE A 87 19.73 8.29 -3.38
C ILE A 87 20.02 7.92 -1.93
N GLN A 88 21.17 8.37 -1.43
CA GLN A 88 21.53 8.21 -0.02
C GLN A 88 20.75 9.18 0.86
N GLU A 89 19.95 8.64 1.78
CA GLU A 89 19.28 9.43 2.81
C GLU A 89 20.31 10.11 3.73
N GLN A 90 20.11 11.40 3.98
CA GLN A 90 20.99 12.25 4.80
C GLN A 90 20.56 12.35 6.26
N ARG A 91 19.35 11.88 6.57
CA ARG A 91 18.73 11.98 7.89
C ARG A 91 18.99 10.69 8.66
N GLU A 92 19.96 10.71 9.57
CA GLU A 92 20.30 9.55 10.40
C GLU A 92 19.43 9.45 11.67
N ASP A 93 18.63 10.47 11.97
CA ASP A 93 17.79 10.53 13.17
C ASP A 93 16.41 9.89 12.98
N LEU A 94 16.08 9.46 11.77
CA LEU A 94 14.87 8.71 11.50
C LEU A 94 15.11 7.22 11.84
N PRO A 95 14.25 6.58 12.64
CA PRO A 95 14.39 5.17 13.01
C PRO A 95 13.91 4.21 11.91
N TYR A 96 13.65 4.75 10.73
CA TYR A 96 13.15 4.05 9.57
C TYR A 96 13.77 4.60 8.30
#